data_AF-A0A2V9N207-F1
#
_entry.id   AF-A0A2V9N207-F1
#
_cell.length_a   1.000
_cell.length_b   1.000
_cell.length_c   1.000
_cell.angle_alpha   90.00
_cell.angle_beta   90.00
_cell.angle_gamma   90.00
#
_symmetry.space_group_name_H-M   'P 1'
#
loop_
_entity.id
_entity.type
_entity.pdbx_description
1 polymer ?
#
loop_
_entity_poly.entity_id
_entity_poly.type
_entity_poly.pdbx_seq_one_letter_code
_entity_poly.pdbx_strand_id
1 'polypeptide(L)'
;MFSNTTGYENTANGVGALFSNTTGFDNVATGLQALNNSTTGFFNTATGNFSLFSLTIGTQNTATGFGALVSNSSGNNNTAEGMSALFNSIGSNNIALGFEAGSDLVVGDNNIDIGNRGVSAESDTIRIGTKGTHTATFIAGIAEIPVIGSQVVVNSNGKLGITSSSARFKDAIKPMDKGSESILALKPVTFRYKKEIDPEGVPQFGLVAEDVEKVSRDLVARDAEGKVYTVRYEAINAMLLNEFLKEHRKNEEQGRDIQEQKATIALQQKQIDALTAGLQKVSAQVEAIKPAPQVVKNP
;
A
#
# COMPACT_ATOMS: atom_id res chain seq x y z
N MET A 1 -14.45 -48.39 -15.82
CA MET A 1 -15.38 -48.51 -14.68
C MET A 1 -15.57 -49.97 -14.31
N PHE A 2 -14.89 -50.47 -13.26
CA PHE A 2 -14.87 -51.90 -12.91
C PHE A 2 -15.58 -52.22 -11.60
N SER A 3 -15.43 -51.38 -10.57
CA SER A 3 -15.94 -51.64 -9.21
C SER A 3 -17.32 -51.04 -8.89
N ASN A 4 -18.07 -50.55 -9.90
CA ASN A 4 -19.32 -49.80 -9.68
C ASN A 4 -20.42 -50.70 -9.12
N THR A 5 -20.94 -50.35 -7.94
CA THR A 5 -22.01 -51.10 -7.26
C THR A 5 -23.36 -50.41 -7.43
N THR A 6 -23.48 -49.13 -7.07
CA THR A 6 -24.74 -48.37 -7.12
C THR A 6 -24.64 -46.99 -7.77
N GLY A 7 -23.45 -46.59 -8.23
CA GLY A 7 -23.25 -45.32 -8.93
C GLY A 7 -23.95 -45.29 -10.29
N TYR A 8 -24.43 -44.11 -10.70
CA TYR A 8 -25.15 -43.89 -11.96
C TYR A 8 -24.64 -42.64 -12.70
N GLU A 9 -25.00 -42.51 -13.98
CA GLU A 9 -24.71 -41.31 -14.82
C GLU A 9 -23.22 -40.93 -14.95
N ASN A 10 -22.33 -41.91 -14.80
CA ASN A 10 -20.89 -41.71 -14.99
C ASN A 10 -20.45 -41.93 -16.45
N THR A 11 -19.53 -41.09 -16.93
CA THR A 11 -18.82 -41.28 -18.22
C THR A 11 -17.37 -41.67 -17.95
N ALA A 12 -16.90 -42.81 -18.48
CA ALA A 12 -15.53 -43.29 -18.31
C ALA A 12 -14.90 -43.66 -19.66
N ASN A 13 -13.95 -42.86 -20.13
CA ASN A 13 -13.21 -43.08 -21.37
C ASN A 13 -11.69 -43.07 -21.12
N GLY A 14 -11.07 -44.24 -21.18
CA GLY A 14 -9.64 -44.42 -20.94
C GLY A 14 -9.33 -45.63 -20.06
N VAL A 15 -8.11 -46.15 -20.18
CA VAL A 15 -7.67 -47.29 -19.37
C VAL A 15 -7.64 -46.88 -17.89
N GLY A 16 -8.31 -47.64 -17.03
CA GLY A 16 -8.39 -47.34 -15.60
C GLY A 16 -9.23 -46.11 -15.22
N ALA A 17 -9.98 -45.51 -16.16
CA ALA A 17 -10.91 -44.43 -15.82
C ALA A 17 -12.05 -44.94 -14.93
N LEU A 18 -12.29 -44.25 -13.80
CA LEU A 18 -13.27 -44.64 -12.76
C LEU A 18 -13.15 -46.11 -12.33
N PHE A 19 -11.92 -46.62 -12.18
CA PHE A 19 -11.71 -48.04 -11.87
C PHE A 19 -12.33 -48.44 -10.54
N SER A 20 -12.09 -47.64 -9.49
CA SER A 20 -12.48 -47.94 -8.10
C SER A 20 -13.84 -47.35 -7.67
N ASN A 21 -14.60 -46.74 -8.58
CA ASN A 21 -15.90 -46.14 -8.25
C ASN A 21 -16.86 -47.20 -7.72
N THR A 22 -17.44 -46.99 -6.53
CA THR A 22 -18.43 -47.90 -5.94
C THR A 22 -19.83 -47.28 -5.99
N THR A 23 -20.03 -46.15 -5.32
CA THR A 23 -21.34 -45.49 -5.20
C THR A 23 -21.39 -44.08 -5.80
N GLY A 24 -20.27 -43.54 -6.27
CA GLY A 24 -20.20 -42.21 -6.88
C GLY A 24 -21.01 -42.11 -8.17
N PHE A 25 -21.60 -40.94 -8.42
CA PHE A 25 -22.48 -40.67 -9.56
C PHE A 25 -22.16 -39.33 -10.23
N ASP A 26 -22.63 -39.14 -11.47
CA ASP A 26 -22.43 -37.91 -12.25
C ASP A 26 -20.96 -37.48 -12.41
N ASN A 27 -20.04 -38.44 -12.54
CA ASN A 27 -18.63 -38.17 -12.80
C ASN A 27 -18.27 -38.34 -14.28
N VAL A 28 -17.44 -37.44 -14.81
CA VAL A 28 -16.85 -37.53 -16.16
C VAL A 28 -15.36 -37.78 -16.02
N ALA A 29 -14.88 -38.92 -16.51
CA ALA A 29 -13.47 -39.30 -16.48
C ALA A 29 -12.98 -39.64 -17.89
N THR A 30 -12.17 -38.77 -18.48
CA THR A 30 -11.58 -38.95 -19.82
C THR A 30 -10.06 -38.89 -19.74
N GLY A 31 -9.37 -40.01 -19.91
CA GLY A 31 -7.92 -40.13 -19.84
C GLY A 31 -7.44 -41.40 -19.15
N LEU A 32 -6.16 -41.72 -19.29
CA LEU A 32 -5.54 -42.82 -18.55
C LEU A 32 -5.63 -42.52 -17.05
N GLN A 33 -6.25 -43.44 -16.30
CA GLN A 33 -6.39 -43.38 -14.83
C GLN A 33 -7.03 -42.09 -14.29
N ALA A 34 -7.85 -41.40 -15.10
CA ALA A 34 -8.67 -40.30 -14.61
C ALA A 34 -9.69 -40.80 -13.56
N LEU A 35 -9.77 -40.12 -12.41
CA LEU A 35 -10.62 -40.52 -11.27
C LEU A 35 -10.45 -41.99 -10.83
N ASN A 36 -9.23 -42.54 -10.92
CA ASN A 36 -9.00 -43.97 -10.69
C ASN A 36 -9.40 -44.44 -9.28
N ASN A 37 -9.11 -43.64 -8.25
CA ASN A 37 -9.35 -43.99 -6.84
C ASN A 37 -10.67 -43.44 -6.26
N SER A 38 -11.53 -42.81 -7.07
CA SER A 38 -12.81 -42.29 -6.57
C SER A 38 -13.68 -43.46 -6.12
N THR A 39 -14.17 -43.44 -4.88
CA THR A 39 -15.04 -44.50 -4.34
C THR A 39 -16.47 -44.00 -4.23
N THR A 40 -16.68 -42.89 -3.51
CA THR A 40 -18.00 -42.29 -3.25
C THR A 40 -18.14 -40.86 -3.76
N GLY A 41 -17.10 -40.28 -4.36
CA GLY A 41 -17.13 -38.92 -4.91
C GLY A 41 -18.12 -38.77 -6.06
N PHE A 42 -18.75 -37.59 -6.18
CA PHE A 42 -19.78 -37.30 -7.17
C PHE A 42 -19.63 -35.88 -7.74
N PHE A 43 -20.21 -35.64 -8.93
CA PHE A 43 -20.10 -34.39 -9.68
C PHE A 43 -18.67 -33.96 -10.04
N ASN A 44 -17.74 -34.89 -10.27
CA ASN A 44 -16.37 -34.56 -10.66
C ASN A 44 -16.14 -34.68 -12.17
N THR A 45 -15.45 -33.71 -12.77
CA THR A 45 -14.99 -33.74 -14.17
C THR A 45 -13.48 -33.84 -14.20
N ALA A 46 -12.95 -34.92 -14.76
CA ALA A 46 -11.52 -35.20 -14.88
C ALA A 46 -11.17 -35.50 -16.34
N THR A 47 -10.48 -34.57 -17.00
CA THR A 47 -10.05 -34.71 -18.40
C THR A 47 -8.54 -34.58 -18.48
N GLY A 48 -7.83 -35.68 -18.73
CA GLY A 48 -6.37 -35.72 -18.73
C GLY A 48 -5.84 -37.03 -18.15
N ASN A 49 -4.58 -37.33 -18.43
CA ASN A 49 -3.91 -38.46 -17.80
C ASN A 49 -3.64 -38.14 -16.32
N PHE A 50 -4.02 -39.04 -15.42
CA PHE A 50 -3.93 -38.88 -13.97
C PHE A 50 -4.71 -37.69 -13.36
N SER A 51 -5.65 -37.07 -14.09
CA SER A 51 -6.48 -36.01 -13.50
C SER A 51 -7.37 -36.59 -12.39
N LEU A 52 -7.37 -35.93 -11.22
CA LEU A 52 -8.04 -36.38 -9.99
C LEU A 52 -7.75 -37.85 -9.61
N PHE A 53 -6.52 -38.32 -9.86
CA PHE A 53 -6.14 -39.72 -9.63
C PHE A 53 -6.42 -40.21 -8.20
N SER A 54 -6.07 -39.41 -7.18
CA SER A 54 -6.14 -39.78 -5.76
C SER A 54 -7.46 -39.42 -5.08
N LEU A 55 -8.43 -38.86 -5.81
CA LEU A 55 -9.71 -38.45 -5.22
C LEU A 55 -10.42 -39.68 -4.67
N THR A 56 -10.83 -39.67 -3.41
CA THR A 56 -11.57 -40.79 -2.78
C THR A 56 -13.02 -40.42 -2.52
N ILE A 57 -13.23 -39.33 -1.77
CA ILE A 57 -14.55 -38.87 -1.31
C ILE A 57 -14.93 -37.48 -1.79
N GLY A 58 -14.00 -36.72 -2.36
CA GLY A 58 -14.24 -35.32 -2.74
C GLY A 58 -15.26 -35.17 -3.87
N THR A 59 -15.92 -34.02 -3.91
CA THR A 59 -17.06 -33.74 -4.79
C THR A 59 -16.89 -32.41 -5.52
N GLN A 60 -17.58 -32.28 -6.66
CA GLN A 60 -17.69 -31.02 -7.41
C GLN A 60 -16.34 -30.43 -7.89
N ASN A 61 -15.35 -31.28 -8.18
CA ASN A 61 -14.06 -30.84 -8.72
C ASN A 61 -14.04 -30.89 -10.26
N THR A 62 -13.44 -29.88 -10.89
CA THR A 62 -13.13 -29.86 -12.32
C THR A 62 -11.61 -29.85 -12.51
N ALA A 63 -11.06 -30.87 -13.16
CA ALA A 63 -9.63 -31.03 -13.41
C ALA A 63 -9.38 -31.34 -14.89
N THR A 64 -8.79 -30.39 -15.61
CA THR A 64 -8.46 -30.52 -17.02
C THR A 64 -6.97 -30.32 -17.23
N GLY A 65 -6.25 -31.38 -17.61
CA GLY A 65 -4.81 -31.38 -17.82
C GLY A 65 -4.12 -32.63 -17.27
N PHE A 66 -2.90 -32.88 -17.73
CA PHE A 66 -2.05 -33.95 -17.19
C PHE A 66 -1.75 -33.68 -15.71
N GLY A 67 -2.14 -34.60 -14.81
CA GLY A 67 -1.87 -34.49 -13.37
C GLY A 67 -2.60 -33.34 -12.66
N ALA A 68 -3.63 -32.72 -13.26
CA ALA A 68 -4.44 -31.71 -12.59
C ALA A 68 -5.17 -32.32 -11.38
N LEU A 69 -5.03 -31.69 -10.20
CA LEU A 69 -5.57 -32.17 -8.91
C LEU A 69 -5.20 -33.63 -8.57
N VAL A 70 -4.03 -34.13 -9.01
CA VAL A 70 -3.67 -35.55 -8.86
C VAL A 70 -3.64 -36.02 -7.40
N SER A 71 -3.21 -35.15 -6.47
CA SER A 71 -3.07 -35.48 -5.04
C SER A 71 -4.33 -35.19 -4.23
N ASN A 72 -5.35 -34.55 -4.82
CA ASN A 72 -6.56 -34.20 -4.08
C ASN A 72 -7.30 -35.48 -3.68
N SER A 73 -7.38 -35.75 -2.37
CA SER A 73 -7.99 -36.96 -1.82
C SER A 73 -9.42 -36.74 -1.29
N SER A 74 -9.70 -35.57 -0.74
CA SER A 74 -10.99 -35.24 -0.09
C SER A 74 -11.48 -33.80 -0.32
N GLY A 75 -10.69 -32.95 -0.95
CA GLY A 75 -11.03 -31.55 -1.21
C GLY A 75 -12.18 -31.42 -2.22
N ASN A 76 -13.02 -30.41 -2.01
CA ASN A 76 -14.24 -30.17 -2.78
C ASN A 76 -14.18 -28.85 -3.55
N ASN A 77 -15.01 -28.72 -4.59
CA ASN A 77 -15.23 -27.47 -5.32
C ASN A 77 -13.97 -26.82 -5.93
N ASN A 78 -12.97 -27.62 -6.30
CA ASN A 78 -11.78 -27.07 -6.94
C ASN A 78 -11.93 -27.02 -8.47
N THR A 79 -11.41 -25.96 -9.10
CA THR A 79 -11.25 -25.85 -10.55
C THR A 79 -9.77 -25.79 -10.89
N ALA A 80 -9.24 -26.79 -11.59
CA ALA A 80 -7.86 -26.86 -12.03
C ALA A 80 -7.80 -27.06 -13.55
N GLU A 81 -7.33 -26.05 -14.27
CA GLU A 81 -7.15 -26.11 -15.73
C GLU A 81 -5.69 -25.83 -16.08
N GLY A 82 -5.01 -26.85 -16.58
CA GLY A 82 -3.59 -26.81 -16.92
C GLY A 82 -2.85 -28.07 -16.51
N MET A 83 -1.73 -28.35 -17.16
CA MET A 83 -0.85 -29.44 -16.74
C MET A 83 -0.32 -29.14 -15.33
N SER A 84 -0.51 -30.09 -14.41
CA SER A 84 -0.13 -30.01 -12.99
C SER A 84 -0.75 -28.84 -12.22
N ALA A 85 -1.90 -28.32 -12.64
CA ALA A 85 -2.65 -27.34 -11.85
C ALA A 85 -3.17 -27.99 -10.54
N LEU A 86 -2.94 -27.34 -9.40
CA LEU A 86 -3.22 -27.84 -8.04
C LEU A 86 -2.67 -29.26 -7.77
N PHE A 87 -1.52 -29.59 -8.36
CA PHE A 87 -0.96 -30.95 -8.33
C PHE A 87 -0.85 -31.55 -6.91
N ASN A 88 -0.42 -30.74 -5.93
CA ASN A 88 -0.21 -31.18 -4.55
C ASN A 88 -1.40 -30.86 -3.60
N SER A 89 -2.45 -30.20 -4.09
CA SER A 89 -3.47 -29.64 -3.20
C SER A 89 -4.44 -30.70 -2.71
N ILE A 90 -4.69 -30.71 -1.40
CA ILE A 90 -5.79 -31.43 -0.74
C ILE A 90 -6.87 -30.48 -0.18
N GLY A 91 -6.75 -29.18 -0.45
CA GLY A 91 -7.68 -28.14 -0.01
C GLY A 91 -8.96 -28.07 -0.85
N SER A 92 -9.87 -27.17 -0.46
CA SER A 92 -11.17 -26.96 -1.09
C SER A 92 -11.35 -25.53 -1.62
N ASN A 93 -12.27 -25.38 -2.57
CA ASN A 93 -12.66 -24.09 -3.16
C ASN A 93 -11.51 -23.31 -3.82
N ASN A 94 -10.50 -24.00 -4.36
CA ASN A 94 -9.39 -23.37 -5.05
C ASN A 94 -9.63 -23.31 -6.57
N ILE A 95 -9.25 -22.20 -7.21
CA ILE A 95 -9.25 -22.02 -8.66
C ILE A 95 -7.81 -21.87 -9.13
N ALA A 96 -7.36 -22.76 -10.02
CA ALA A 96 -6.03 -22.69 -10.61
C ALA A 96 -6.08 -22.79 -12.13
N LEU A 97 -5.56 -21.78 -12.81
CA LEU A 97 -5.59 -21.66 -14.27
C LEU A 97 -4.16 -21.45 -14.81
N GLY A 98 -3.67 -22.42 -15.59
CA GLY A 98 -2.36 -22.39 -16.24
C GLY A 98 -1.45 -23.57 -15.87
N PHE A 99 -0.31 -23.66 -16.57
CA PHE A 99 0.73 -24.65 -16.27
C PHE A 99 1.26 -24.46 -14.84
N GLU A 100 1.21 -25.53 -14.04
CA GLU A 100 1.63 -25.55 -12.63
C GLU A 100 0.91 -24.51 -11.75
N ALA A 101 -0.26 -24.01 -12.17
CA ALA A 101 -0.99 -23.05 -11.36
C ALA A 101 -1.41 -23.69 -10.02
N GLY A 102 -1.11 -23.03 -8.91
CA GLY A 102 -1.37 -23.55 -7.57
C GLY A 102 -0.62 -24.86 -7.21
N SER A 103 0.44 -25.24 -7.94
CA SER A 103 1.19 -26.48 -7.67
C SER A 103 1.80 -26.55 -6.27
N ASP A 104 2.08 -25.40 -5.66
CA ASP A 104 2.76 -25.29 -4.37
C ASP A 104 1.77 -25.22 -3.19
N LEU A 105 0.45 -25.13 -3.47
CA LEU A 105 -0.58 -25.32 -2.47
C LEU A 105 -0.69 -26.80 -2.12
N VAL A 106 -0.21 -27.16 -0.93
CA VAL A 106 -0.39 -28.50 -0.35
C VAL A 106 -1.69 -28.53 0.46
N VAL A 107 -1.86 -27.53 1.33
CA VAL A 107 -3.08 -27.27 2.12
C VAL A 107 -3.50 -25.83 1.90
N GLY A 108 -4.75 -25.50 2.28
CA GLY A 108 -5.30 -24.14 2.15
C GLY A 108 -6.52 -24.10 1.24
N ASP A 109 -7.44 -23.19 1.57
CA ASP A 109 -8.77 -23.12 0.96
C ASP A 109 -9.01 -21.72 0.37
N ASN A 110 -9.93 -21.64 -0.59
CA ASN A 110 -10.43 -20.37 -1.16
C ASN A 110 -9.36 -19.53 -1.90
N ASN A 111 -8.39 -20.16 -2.55
CA ASN A 111 -7.37 -19.46 -3.34
C ASN A 111 -7.73 -19.35 -4.83
N ILE A 112 -7.22 -18.31 -5.48
CA ILE A 112 -7.30 -18.14 -6.94
C ILE A 112 -5.87 -17.92 -7.46
N ASP A 113 -5.34 -18.89 -8.20
CA ASP A 113 -4.01 -18.88 -8.81
C ASP A 113 -4.12 -18.88 -10.33
N ILE A 114 -3.82 -17.76 -10.97
CA ILE A 114 -3.83 -17.64 -12.44
C ILE A 114 -2.41 -17.41 -12.91
N GLY A 115 -1.81 -18.41 -13.56
CA GLY A 115 -0.42 -18.36 -14.01
C GLY A 115 0.59 -18.14 -12.86
N ASN A 116 0.25 -18.64 -11.66
CA ASN A 116 1.05 -18.55 -10.44
C ASN A 116 1.10 -19.91 -9.74
N ARG A 117 2.26 -20.33 -9.25
CA ARG A 117 2.41 -21.63 -8.55
C ARG A 117 1.73 -21.68 -7.18
N GLY A 118 1.31 -20.54 -6.64
CA GLY A 118 0.73 -20.42 -5.32
C GLY A 118 1.77 -20.38 -4.21
N VAL A 119 1.31 -20.42 -2.96
CA VAL A 119 2.15 -20.52 -1.76
C VAL A 119 1.57 -21.58 -0.83
N SER A 120 2.43 -22.40 -0.26
CA SER A 120 2.01 -23.49 0.63
C SER A 120 1.25 -22.95 1.85
N ALA A 121 0.14 -23.62 2.19
CA ALA A 121 -0.74 -23.29 3.32
C ALA A 121 -1.42 -21.92 3.26
N GLU A 122 -1.42 -21.26 2.11
CA GLU A 122 -2.16 -20.02 1.92
C GLU A 122 -3.66 -20.30 1.78
N SER A 123 -4.48 -19.41 2.35
CA SER A 123 -5.93 -19.42 2.19
C SER A 123 -6.42 -18.02 1.83
N ASP A 124 -7.61 -17.94 1.24
CA ASP A 124 -8.33 -16.69 0.97
C ASP A 124 -7.51 -15.68 0.13
N THR A 125 -6.64 -16.16 -0.75
CA THR A 125 -5.68 -15.32 -1.47
C THR A 125 -5.84 -15.42 -2.99
N ILE A 126 -5.69 -14.26 -3.65
CA ILE A 126 -5.69 -14.15 -5.11
C ILE A 126 -4.25 -13.86 -5.57
N ARG A 127 -3.76 -14.67 -6.51
CA ARG A 127 -2.48 -14.52 -7.20
C ARG A 127 -2.67 -14.55 -8.71
N ILE A 128 -2.20 -13.51 -9.39
CA ILE A 128 -2.27 -13.40 -10.85
C ILE A 128 -0.88 -13.09 -11.38
N GLY A 129 -0.35 -14.00 -12.20
CA GLY A 129 0.96 -13.91 -12.82
C GLY A 129 2.12 -14.27 -11.89
N THR A 130 3.30 -14.46 -12.49
CA THR A 130 4.54 -14.84 -11.80
C THR A 130 5.50 -13.65 -11.69
N LYS A 131 6.01 -13.40 -10.47
CA LYS A 131 6.98 -12.33 -10.16
C LYS A 131 8.21 -12.43 -11.07
N GLY A 132 8.63 -11.31 -11.64
CA GLY A 132 9.79 -11.23 -12.53
C GLY A 132 9.53 -11.66 -13.98
N THR A 133 8.46 -12.40 -14.25
CA THR A 133 8.01 -12.69 -15.63
C THR A 133 6.98 -11.67 -16.09
N HIS A 134 5.95 -11.44 -15.28
CA HIS A 134 4.91 -10.47 -15.57
C HIS A 134 5.29 -9.14 -14.90
N THR A 135 5.73 -8.16 -15.70
CA THR A 135 6.22 -6.86 -15.21
C THR A 135 5.24 -5.71 -15.45
N ALA A 136 4.10 -5.98 -16.10
CA ALA A 136 3.03 -5.02 -16.34
C ALA A 136 1.67 -5.68 -16.14
N THR A 137 0.72 -4.94 -15.56
CA THR A 137 -0.66 -5.40 -15.33
C THR A 137 -1.64 -4.40 -15.92
N PHE A 138 -2.39 -4.81 -16.94
CA PHE A 138 -3.45 -4.02 -17.55
C PHE A 138 -4.80 -4.65 -17.23
N ILE A 139 -5.64 -3.92 -16.48
CA ILE A 139 -7.02 -4.32 -16.20
C ILE A 139 -7.93 -3.38 -16.99
N ALA A 140 -8.73 -3.94 -17.89
CA ALA A 140 -9.66 -3.16 -18.68
C ALA A 140 -10.74 -2.53 -17.78
N GLY A 141 -11.20 -1.33 -18.14
CA GLY A 141 -12.30 -0.65 -17.44
C GLY A 141 -11.92 0.05 -16.13
N ILE A 142 -10.66 0.02 -15.69
CA ILE A 142 -10.18 0.86 -14.57
C ILE A 142 -9.32 2.05 -15.05
N ALA A 143 -8.71 1.95 -16.23
CA ALA A 143 -7.95 3.05 -16.80
C ALA A 143 -8.89 4.16 -17.26
N GLU A 144 -8.51 5.42 -17.01
CA GLU A 144 -9.22 6.63 -17.46
C GLU A 144 -10.64 6.81 -16.90
N ILE A 145 -11.04 5.98 -15.94
CA ILE A 145 -12.32 6.12 -15.24
C ILE A 145 -12.12 6.99 -13.99
N PRO A 146 -12.86 8.10 -13.84
CA PRO A 146 -12.86 8.88 -12.59
C PRO A 146 -13.34 8.02 -11.43
N VAL A 147 -12.56 7.96 -10.35
CA VAL A 147 -12.90 7.23 -9.13
C VAL A 147 -13.15 8.20 -7.96
N ILE A 148 -14.12 7.85 -7.11
CA ILE A 148 -14.35 8.48 -5.80
C ILE A 148 -13.98 7.50 -4.69
N GLY A 149 -13.48 7.98 -3.56
CA GLY A 149 -13.17 7.15 -2.39
C GLY A 149 -11.71 7.17 -1.98
N SER A 150 -11.27 6.09 -1.31
CA SER A 150 -9.91 5.97 -0.76
C SER A 150 -8.90 5.57 -1.85
N GLN A 151 -7.72 6.18 -1.81
CA GLN A 151 -6.62 5.80 -2.70
C GLN A 151 -6.14 4.37 -2.39
N VAL A 152 -5.96 3.57 -3.44
CA VAL A 152 -5.41 2.23 -3.36
C VAL A 152 -3.88 2.30 -3.46
N VAL A 153 -3.18 1.51 -2.66
CA VAL A 153 -1.73 1.39 -2.61
C VAL A 153 -1.31 -0.08 -2.75
N VAL A 154 -0.09 -0.30 -3.24
CA VAL A 154 0.58 -1.61 -3.19
C VAL A 154 1.72 -1.51 -2.19
N ASN A 155 1.72 -2.35 -1.16
CA ASN A 155 2.79 -2.36 -0.17
C ASN A 155 4.05 -3.09 -0.68
N SER A 156 5.13 -3.08 0.11
CA SER A 156 6.42 -3.72 -0.23
C SER A 156 6.31 -5.23 -0.49
N ASN A 157 5.28 -5.88 0.03
CA ASN A 157 5.06 -7.32 -0.13
C ASN A 157 4.14 -7.62 -1.33
N GLY A 158 3.79 -6.63 -2.14
CA GLY A 158 2.94 -6.78 -3.32
C GLY A 158 1.44 -6.83 -3.01
N LYS A 159 1.01 -6.54 -1.79
CA LYS A 159 -0.42 -6.53 -1.42
C LYS A 159 -1.07 -5.21 -1.84
N LEU A 160 -2.12 -5.31 -2.66
CA LEU A 160 -3.01 -4.21 -3.02
C LEU A 160 -4.02 -3.95 -1.88
N GLY A 161 -4.27 -2.69 -1.55
CA GLY A 161 -5.26 -2.33 -0.54
C GLY A 161 -5.31 -0.83 -0.25
N ILE A 162 -5.85 -0.45 0.90
CA ILE A 162 -5.86 0.94 1.39
C ILE A 162 -5.02 1.06 2.66
N THR A 163 -4.45 2.23 2.90
CA THR A 163 -3.67 2.49 4.12
C THR A 163 -4.61 2.69 5.31
N SER A 164 -4.47 1.88 6.37
CA SER A 164 -5.22 2.05 7.61
C SER A 164 -4.57 3.11 8.51
N SER A 165 -5.38 3.96 9.15
CA SER A 165 -4.87 5.04 10.02
C SER A 165 -5.63 5.17 11.36
N SER A 166 -6.57 4.26 11.64
CA SER A 166 -7.31 4.25 12.91
C SER A 166 -6.39 3.95 14.09
N ALA A 167 -6.65 4.59 15.24
CA ALA A 167 -5.96 4.31 16.49
C ALA A 167 -6.03 2.82 16.90
N ARG A 168 -7.09 2.11 16.49
CA ARG A 168 -7.25 0.66 16.71
C ARG A 168 -6.13 -0.20 16.12
N PHE A 169 -5.40 0.32 15.15
CA PHE A 169 -4.33 -0.37 14.43
C PHE A 169 -2.95 0.27 14.70
N LYS A 170 -2.84 1.11 15.73
CA LYS A 170 -1.62 1.85 16.07
C LYS A 170 -1.29 1.70 17.54
N ASP A 171 -0.03 1.40 17.82
CA ASP A 171 0.54 1.40 19.16
C ASP A 171 1.51 2.57 19.35
N ALA A 172 1.84 2.89 20.60
CA ALA A 172 2.83 3.91 20.97
C ALA A 172 2.60 5.31 20.35
N ILE A 173 1.34 5.75 20.27
CA ILE A 173 0.95 7.05 19.71
C ILE A 173 1.45 8.19 20.62
N LYS A 174 2.32 9.06 20.10
CA LYS A 174 2.88 10.22 20.79
C LYS A 174 3.06 11.42 19.83
N PRO A 175 3.20 12.66 20.34
CA PRO A 175 3.53 13.82 19.51
C PRO A 175 4.82 13.63 18.71
N MET A 176 4.90 14.29 17.54
CA MET A 176 6.13 14.34 16.74
C MET A 176 7.04 15.45 17.28
N ASP A 177 8.10 15.07 18.00
CA ASP A 177 9.09 15.97 18.58
C ASP A 177 10.00 16.57 17.48
N LYS A 178 11.32 16.63 17.70
CA LYS A 178 12.30 17.15 16.73
C LYS A 178 12.52 16.23 15.51
N GLY A 179 11.96 15.02 15.51
CA GLY A 179 12.12 14.07 14.41
C GLY A 179 11.64 14.61 13.05
N SER A 180 10.58 15.42 13.07
CA SER A 180 10.03 16.06 11.87
C SER A 180 10.90 17.19 11.29
N GLU A 181 11.81 17.78 12.07
CA GLU A 181 12.68 18.88 11.60
C GLU A 181 13.68 18.42 10.52
N SER A 182 13.95 17.10 10.45
CA SER A 182 14.79 16.52 9.39
C SER A 182 14.32 16.88 7.98
N ILE A 183 13.01 17.07 7.77
CA ILE A 183 12.48 17.42 6.44
C ILE A 183 12.91 18.82 5.97
N LEU A 184 13.29 19.71 6.89
CA LEU A 184 13.68 21.08 6.56
C LEU A 184 15.02 21.15 5.80
N ALA A 185 15.81 20.08 5.86
CA ALA A 185 17.06 19.94 5.10
C ALA A 185 16.85 19.33 3.70
N LEU A 186 15.64 18.88 3.37
CA LEU A 186 15.32 18.29 2.06
C LEU A 186 15.31 19.38 0.98
N LYS A 187 15.72 18.99 -0.24
CA LYS A 187 15.83 19.90 -1.39
C LYS A 187 14.91 19.44 -2.51
N PRO A 188 13.75 20.07 -2.71
CA PRO A 188 12.88 19.79 -3.84
C PRO A 188 13.59 20.02 -5.17
N VAL A 189 13.28 19.19 -6.15
CA VAL A 189 13.85 19.25 -7.51
C VAL A 189 12.75 19.19 -8.55
N THR A 190 13.06 19.75 -9.73
CA THR A 190 12.30 19.50 -10.97
C THR A 190 13.09 18.49 -11.79
N PHE A 191 12.41 17.46 -12.30
CA PHE A 191 13.03 16.41 -13.09
C PHE A 191 12.13 15.94 -14.23
N ARG A 192 12.66 15.09 -15.10
CA ARG A 192 11.90 14.32 -16.11
C ARG A 192 12.32 12.87 -15.96
N TYR A 193 11.38 11.94 -16.14
CA TYR A 193 11.74 10.53 -16.22
C TYR A 193 12.54 10.27 -17.50
N LYS A 194 13.31 9.18 -17.51
CA LYS A 194 14.02 8.74 -18.73
C LYS A 194 12.99 8.34 -19.80
N LYS A 195 13.36 8.46 -21.08
CA LYS A 195 12.46 8.24 -22.22
C LYS A 195 11.86 6.83 -22.28
N GLU A 196 12.52 5.84 -21.68
CA GLU A 196 12.03 4.47 -21.61
C GLU A 196 10.83 4.33 -20.66
N ILE A 197 10.68 5.25 -19.70
CA ILE A 197 9.60 5.28 -18.71
C ILE A 197 8.52 6.29 -19.14
N ASP A 198 8.95 7.47 -19.58
CA ASP A 198 8.08 8.55 -20.04
C ASP A 198 8.60 9.08 -21.38
N PRO A 199 8.10 8.54 -22.51
CA PRO A 199 8.49 8.99 -23.84
C PRO A 199 8.17 10.46 -24.11
N GLU A 200 7.14 11.02 -23.47
CA GLU A 200 6.71 12.41 -23.63
C GLU A 200 7.57 13.37 -22.81
N GLY A 201 8.25 12.84 -21.78
CA GLY A 201 9.21 13.57 -20.95
C GLY A 201 8.56 14.70 -20.18
N VAL A 202 7.40 14.45 -19.57
CA VAL A 202 6.62 15.45 -18.83
C VAL A 202 7.43 15.93 -17.62
N PRO A 203 7.60 17.26 -17.40
CA PRO A 203 8.24 17.78 -16.20
C PRO A 203 7.50 17.35 -14.93
N GLN A 204 8.26 16.85 -13.96
CA GLN A 204 7.79 16.42 -12.65
C GLN A 204 8.49 17.22 -11.54
N PHE A 205 7.87 17.25 -10.37
CA PHE A 205 8.41 17.87 -9.15
C PHE A 205 8.49 16.83 -8.05
N GLY A 206 9.55 16.85 -7.25
CA GLY A 206 9.70 15.90 -6.17
C GLY A 206 11.05 15.95 -5.48
N LEU A 207 11.50 14.80 -4.99
CA LEU A 207 12.74 14.57 -4.27
C LEU A 207 13.48 13.38 -4.90
N VAL A 208 14.81 13.41 -4.82
CA VAL A 208 15.67 12.28 -5.20
C VAL A 208 15.87 11.38 -3.98
N ALA A 209 15.51 10.11 -4.09
CA ALA A 209 15.48 9.20 -2.95
C ALA A 209 16.85 9.03 -2.28
N GLU A 210 17.93 8.98 -3.06
CA GLU A 210 19.30 8.89 -2.56
C GLU A 210 19.73 10.15 -1.78
N ASP A 211 19.22 11.33 -2.14
CA ASP A 211 19.48 12.56 -1.40
C ASP A 211 18.65 12.64 -0.11
N VAL A 212 17.41 12.13 -0.15
CA VAL A 212 16.58 11.98 1.05
C VAL A 212 17.24 11.02 2.05
N GLU A 213 17.79 9.89 1.59
CA GLU A 213 18.47 8.91 2.45
C GLU A 213 19.61 9.53 3.26
N LYS A 214 20.39 10.44 2.66
CA LYS A 214 21.50 11.15 3.34
C LYS A 214 21.01 12.02 4.50
N VAL A 215 19.78 12.53 4.40
CA VAL A 215 19.14 13.35 5.44
C VAL A 215 18.46 12.47 6.48
N SER A 216 17.66 11.49 6.03
CA SER A 216 16.99 10.54 6.91
C SER A 216 16.73 9.21 6.18
N ARG A 217 17.29 8.13 6.72
CA ARG A 217 17.13 6.77 6.19
C ARG A 217 15.71 6.23 6.32
N ASP A 218 14.93 6.75 7.26
CA ASP A 218 13.56 6.29 7.54
C ASP A 218 12.52 6.83 6.54
N LEU A 219 12.92 7.84 5.75
CA LEU A 219 12.08 8.51 4.74
C LEU A 219 12.21 7.90 3.34
N VAL A 220 12.91 6.79 3.20
CA VAL A 220 13.05 6.06 1.93
C VAL A 220 12.67 4.59 2.10
N ALA A 221 12.15 4.00 1.04
CA ALA A 221 11.97 2.57 0.91
C ALA A 221 13.05 1.99 -0.02
N ARG A 222 13.41 0.74 0.23
CA ARG A 222 14.42 -0.01 -0.53
C ARG A 222 13.77 -1.11 -1.35
N ASP A 223 14.43 -1.48 -2.44
CA ASP A 223 14.08 -2.65 -3.24
C ASP A 223 14.48 -3.97 -2.54
N ALA A 224 14.24 -5.10 -3.23
CA ALA A 224 14.53 -6.43 -2.69
C ALA A 224 16.04 -6.66 -2.48
N GLU A 225 16.88 -5.93 -3.18
CA GLU A 225 18.34 -5.95 -3.11
C GLU A 225 18.90 -4.99 -2.05
N GLY A 226 18.04 -4.23 -1.37
CA GLY A 226 18.41 -3.28 -0.31
C GLY A 226 18.88 -1.92 -0.83
N LYS A 227 18.77 -1.66 -2.13
CA LYS A 227 19.08 -0.35 -2.71
C LYS A 227 17.91 0.60 -2.53
N VAL A 228 18.20 1.88 -2.32
CA VAL A 228 17.16 2.92 -2.24
C VAL A 228 16.36 2.95 -3.53
N TYR A 229 15.04 2.90 -3.40
CA TYR A 229 14.11 2.76 -4.53
C TYR A 229 13.14 3.93 -4.64
N THR A 230 12.55 4.37 -3.53
CA THR A 230 11.54 5.43 -3.55
C THR A 230 11.49 6.23 -2.25
N VAL A 231 10.96 7.44 -2.32
CA VAL A 231 10.71 8.31 -1.17
C VAL A 231 9.36 7.98 -0.55
N ARG A 232 9.31 7.96 0.78
CA ARG A 232 8.09 7.82 1.59
C ARG A 232 7.36 9.15 1.72
N TYR A 233 6.79 9.63 0.62
CA TYR A 233 6.10 10.92 0.56
C TYR A 233 4.95 11.02 1.58
N GLU A 234 4.33 9.91 1.94
CA GLU A 234 3.29 9.87 2.97
C GLU A 234 3.81 10.28 4.35
N ALA A 235 5.04 9.88 4.69
CA ALA A 235 5.68 10.26 5.94
C ALA A 235 6.08 11.74 5.92
N ILE A 236 6.62 12.20 4.79
CA ILE A 236 7.01 13.61 4.60
C ILE A 236 5.79 14.53 4.73
N ASN A 237 4.65 14.17 4.14
CA ASN A 237 3.43 14.99 4.24
C ASN A 237 2.94 15.13 5.69
N ALA A 238 2.99 14.05 6.48
CA ALA A 238 2.63 14.10 7.89
C ALA A 238 3.62 14.94 8.72
N MET A 239 4.92 14.82 8.44
CA MET A 239 5.95 15.63 9.12
C MET A 239 5.86 17.11 8.73
N LEU A 240 5.56 17.40 7.46
CA LEU A 240 5.34 18.77 6.97
C LEU A 240 4.18 19.44 7.67
N LEU A 241 3.08 18.72 7.91
CA LEU A 241 1.97 19.22 8.71
C LEU A 241 2.43 19.58 10.13
N ASN A 242 3.24 18.75 10.78
CA ASN A 242 3.74 19.05 12.12
C ASN A 242 4.61 20.32 12.16
N GLU A 243 5.55 20.45 11.22
CA GLU A 243 6.42 21.65 11.13
C GLU A 243 5.63 22.90 10.77
N PHE A 244 4.65 22.80 9.86
CA PHE A 244 3.75 23.90 9.56
C PHE A 244 2.98 24.37 10.80
N LEU A 245 2.45 23.44 11.61
CA LEU A 245 1.74 23.77 12.85
C LEU A 245 2.66 24.38 13.91
N LYS A 246 3.93 23.96 13.99
CA LYS A 246 4.93 24.59 14.88
C LYS A 246 5.20 26.03 14.47
N GLU A 247 5.51 26.27 13.20
CA GLU A 247 5.78 27.62 12.69
C GLU A 247 4.55 28.52 12.78
N HIS A 248 3.34 27.99 12.54
CA HIS A 248 2.10 28.76 12.71
C HIS A 248 1.93 29.27 14.16
N ARG A 249 2.12 28.40 15.16
CA ARG A 249 2.04 28.80 16.59
C ARG A 249 3.09 29.85 16.94
N LYS A 250 4.33 29.66 16.48
CA LYS A 250 5.41 30.63 16.69
C LYS A 250 5.10 31.99 16.08
N ASN A 251 4.48 32.01 14.90
CA ASN A 251 4.05 33.25 14.25
C ASN A 251 2.92 33.95 15.04
N GLU A 252 1.97 33.20 15.62
CA GLU A 252 0.95 33.76 16.51
C GLU A 252 1.56 34.38 17.78
N GLU A 253 2.54 33.71 18.39
CA GLU A 253 3.28 34.22 19.56
C GLU A 253 4.05 35.50 19.23
N GLN A 254 4.83 35.50 18.14
CA GLN A 254 5.51 36.70 17.65
C GLN A 254 4.53 37.85 17.35
N GLY A 255 3.34 37.52 16.82
CA GLY A 255 2.28 38.49 16.61
C GLY A 255 1.80 39.16 17.91
N ARG A 256 1.69 38.41 19.01
CA ARG A 256 1.34 38.95 20.34
C ARG A 256 2.46 39.82 20.89
N ASP A 257 3.71 39.36 20.82
CA ASP A 257 4.87 40.12 21.30
C ASP A 257 4.99 41.46 20.56
N ILE A 258 4.75 41.47 19.24
CA ILE A 258 4.74 42.70 18.44
C ILE A 258 3.62 43.65 18.90
N GLN A 259 2.45 43.16 19.28
CA GLN A 259 1.37 44.02 19.80
C GLN A 259 1.72 44.61 21.16
N GLU A 260 2.32 43.81 22.05
CA GLU A 260 2.78 44.29 23.35
C GLU A 260 3.88 45.35 23.19
N GLN A 261 4.87 45.10 22.34
CA GLN A 261 5.91 46.07 22.01
C GLN A 261 5.34 47.36 21.44
N LYS A 262 4.34 47.28 20.54
CA LYS A 262 3.63 48.47 20.02
C LYS A 262 2.94 49.26 21.13
N ALA A 263 2.31 48.59 22.09
CA ALA A 263 1.67 49.25 23.23
C ALA A 263 2.71 49.95 24.13
N THR A 264 3.84 49.29 24.40
CA THR A 264 4.95 49.87 25.17
C THR A 264 5.56 51.08 24.46
N ILE A 265 5.82 50.98 23.16
CA ILE A 265 6.34 52.09 22.34
C ILE A 265 5.37 53.28 22.37
N ALA A 266 4.06 53.04 22.25
CA ALA A 266 3.05 54.09 22.34
C ALA A 266 3.03 54.77 23.72
N LEU A 267 3.26 54.02 24.80
CA LEU A 267 3.37 54.56 26.15
C LEU A 267 4.64 55.39 26.33
N GLN A 268 5.78 54.90 25.85
CA GLN A 268 7.05 55.62 25.89
C GLN A 268 6.99 56.92 25.10
N GLN A 269 6.35 56.92 23.92
CA GLN A 269 6.16 58.15 23.14
C GLN A 269 5.38 59.21 23.94
N LYS A 270 4.28 58.81 24.62
CA LYS A 270 3.53 59.73 25.50
C LYS A 270 4.39 60.30 26.63
N GLN A 271 5.28 59.49 27.22
CA GLN A 271 6.18 59.94 28.27
C GLN A 271 7.23 60.93 27.73
N ILE A 272 7.77 60.68 26.54
CA ILE A 272 8.70 61.59 25.85
C ILE A 272 8.01 62.93 25.55
N ASP A 273 6.79 62.91 25.05
CA ASP A 273 6.02 64.12 24.76
C ASP A 273 5.77 64.93 26.05
N ALA A 274 5.40 64.26 27.14
CA ALA A 274 5.19 64.90 28.43
C ALA A 274 6.49 65.51 29.01
N LEU A 275 7.61 64.80 28.92
CA LEU A 275 8.92 65.31 29.35
C LEU A 275 9.35 66.52 28.50
N THR A 276 9.13 66.46 27.19
CA THR A 276 9.43 67.55 26.25
C THR A 276 8.63 68.81 26.59
N ALA A 277 7.33 68.67 26.86
CA ALA A 277 6.48 69.77 27.30
C ALA A 277 6.94 70.35 28.66
N GLY A 278 7.33 69.48 29.60
CA GLY A 278 7.91 69.89 30.88
C GLY A 278 9.20 70.71 30.71
N LEU A 279 10.12 70.24 29.84
CA LEU A 279 11.36 70.94 29.51
C LEU A 279 11.09 72.32 28.88
N GLN A 280 10.15 72.43 27.94
CA GLN A 280 9.77 73.71 27.37
C GLN A 280 9.26 74.70 28.42
N LYS A 281 8.45 74.22 29.39
CA LYS A 281 7.95 75.06 30.48
C LYS A 281 9.06 75.56 31.39
N VAL A 282 10.02 74.69 31.74
CA VAL A 282 11.20 75.07 32.54
C VAL A 282 12.06 76.08 31.78
N SER A 283 12.33 75.86 30.49
CA SER A 283 13.07 76.81 29.65
C SER A 283 12.40 78.18 29.61
N ALA A 284 11.08 78.24 29.43
CA ALA A 284 10.34 79.51 29.47
C ALA A 284 10.44 80.23 30.83
N GLN A 285 10.41 79.48 31.94
CA GLN A 285 10.62 80.05 33.27
C GLN A 285 12.04 80.61 33.44
N VAL A 286 13.07 79.89 32.97
CA VAL A 286 14.46 80.34 33.03
C VAL A 286 14.68 81.60 32.19
N GLU A 287 14.07 81.69 31.00
CA GLU A 287 14.12 82.90 30.18
C GLU A 287 13.46 84.11 30.86
N ALA A 288 12.34 83.90 31.55
CA ALA A 288 11.66 84.97 32.30
C ALA A 288 12.47 85.51 33.50
N ILE A 289 13.46 84.74 34.00
CA ILE A 289 14.31 85.10 35.14
C ILE A 289 15.64 85.75 34.68
N LYS A 290 15.95 85.76 33.37
CA LYS A 290 17.15 86.46 32.86
C LYS A 290 17.00 87.98 33.06
N PRO A 291 17.98 88.68 33.68
CA PRO A 291 17.90 90.11 33.89
C PRO A 291 17.94 90.87 32.56
N ALA A 292 17.14 91.93 32.44
CA ALA A 292 17.09 92.78 31.25
C ALA A 292 18.49 93.40 30.97
N PRO A 293 18.87 93.60 29.69
CA PRO A 293 20.17 94.17 29.36
C PRO A 293 20.31 95.55 30.01
N GLN A 294 21.30 95.71 30.88
CA GLN A 294 21.62 97.02 31.44
C GLN A 294 22.23 97.89 30.34
N VAL A 295 21.42 98.79 29.79
CA VAL A 295 21.91 99.85 28.90
C VAL A 295 22.56 100.91 29.78
N VAL A 296 23.89 100.92 29.82
CA VAL A 296 24.66 101.96 30.50
C VAL A 296 24.49 103.26 29.71
N LYS A 297 23.70 104.20 30.24
CA LYS A 297 23.78 105.61 29.82
C LYS A 297 24.98 106.23 30.51
N ASN A 298 26.06 106.44 29.76
CA ASN A 298 27.14 107.32 30.21
C ASN A 298 26.69 108.80 30.07
N PRO A 299 27.07 109.65 31.04
CA PRO A 299 26.61 111.03 31.17
C PRO A 299 27.10 111.97 30.07
#